data_AF-A0A2P5MQI4-F1
#
_entry.id   AF-A0A2P5MQI4-F1
#
_cell.length_a   1.000
_cell.length_b   1.000
_cell.length_c   1.000
_cell.angle_alpha   90.00
_cell.angle_beta   90.00
_cell.angle_gamma   90.00
#
_symmetry.space_group_name_H-M   'P 1'
#
loop_
_entity.id
_entity.type
_entity.pdbx_description
1 polymer ?
#
loop_
_entity_poly.entity_id
_entity_poly.type
_entity_poly.pdbx_seq_one_letter_code
_entity_poly.pdbx_strand_id
1 'polypeptide(L)'
;MNCLPIHPRTANGGFSLIEMAVALVIVGLLLGGLMMPLSLQMDNARRKDTERTQSALLEAVYGHAISNGRLPCPDINNDGMEDRVGGNCVSAFGGLPWASLGTGQNDAWGRGFVYRVTPTFADSTDGTGCTTATPGVSFSLCSTGDIEVRNSAVGQVLASNLAAIVVSQGANAGAAAAADEIENTDNDAIFVSRTQAADFDDLVAWVVPGILLNRMVVTGRLP
;
A
#
# COMPACT_ATOMS: atom_id res chain seq x y z
N MET A 1 -51.11 16.91 79.45
CA MET A 1 -49.87 16.20 79.08
C MET A 1 -50.12 15.50 77.75
N ASN A 2 -49.48 15.94 76.67
CA ASN A 2 -49.04 15.09 75.57
C ASN A 2 -48.21 15.94 74.58
N CYS A 3 -46.90 15.76 74.67
CA CYS A 3 -45.91 16.19 73.69
C CYS A 3 -45.89 15.20 72.52
N LEU A 4 -45.94 15.67 71.28
CA LEU A 4 -45.66 14.90 70.05
C LEU A 4 -45.32 15.87 68.89
N PRO A 5 -44.61 15.45 67.84
CA PRO A 5 -43.15 15.41 67.75
C PRO A 5 -42.60 16.41 66.69
N ILE A 6 -41.38 16.89 66.92
CA ILE A 6 -40.68 17.80 66.01
C ILE A 6 -40.12 16.97 64.84
N HIS A 7 -40.65 17.17 63.63
CA HIS A 7 -40.10 16.57 62.42
C HIS A 7 -38.83 17.30 61.98
N PRO A 8 -37.68 16.62 61.81
CA PRO A 8 -36.51 17.23 61.20
C PRO A 8 -36.79 17.50 59.73
N ARG A 9 -36.71 18.79 59.33
CA ARG A 9 -36.77 19.19 57.93
C ARG A 9 -35.47 18.71 57.25
N THR A 10 -35.57 17.70 56.40
CA THR A 10 -34.50 17.40 55.43
C THR A 10 -34.40 18.58 54.46
N ALA A 11 -33.34 19.38 54.61
CA ALA A 11 -33.00 20.40 53.63
C ALA A 11 -32.57 19.70 52.34
N ASN A 12 -33.48 19.62 51.37
CA ASN A 12 -33.13 19.27 50.01
C ASN A 12 -32.24 20.40 49.47
N GLY A 13 -30.93 20.17 49.44
CA GLY A 13 -29.99 21.05 48.75
C GLY A 13 -30.34 21.05 47.26
N GLY A 14 -30.92 22.13 46.78
CA GLY A 14 -31.10 22.36 45.34
C GLY A 14 -29.73 22.59 44.70
N PHE A 15 -29.51 22.00 43.53
CA PHE A 15 -28.30 22.21 42.75
C PHE A 15 -28.09 23.71 42.49
N SER A 16 -26.89 24.20 42.80
CA SER A 16 -26.56 25.60 42.53
C SER A 16 -26.46 25.85 41.03
N LEU A 17 -26.88 27.02 40.56
CA LEU A 17 -26.65 27.45 39.17
C LEU A 17 -25.17 27.37 38.78
N ILE A 18 -24.27 27.54 39.75
CA ILE A 18 -22.83 27.44 39.51
C ILE A 18 -22.37 25.99 39.30
N GLU A 19 -23.00 25.02 39.97
CA GLU A 19 -22.67 23.59 39.79
C GLU A 19 -23.08 23.12 38.40
N MET A 20 -24.25 23.55 37.92
CA MET A 20 -24.69 23.23 36.56
C MET A 20 -23.82 23.95 35.52
N ALA A 21 -23.42 25.20 35.76
CA ALA A 21 -22.50 25.92 34.87
C ALA A 21 -21.13 25.23 34.78
N VAL A 22 -20.55 24.81 35.91
CA VAL A 22 -19.28 24.09 35.94
C VAL A 22 -19.41 22.71 35.30
N ALA A 23 -20.50 21.97 35.56
CA ALA A 23 -20.75 20.67 34.93
C ALA A 23 -20.85 20.78 33.40
N LEU A 24 -21.54 21.78 32.88
CA LEU A 24 -21.66 22.01 31.43
C LEU A 24 -20.32 22.41 30.80
N VAL A 25 -19.49 23.19 31.50
CA VAL A 25 -18.12 23.50 31.04
C VAL A 25 -17.27 22.24 30.99
N ILE A 26 -17.31 21.39 32.03
CA ILE A 26 -16.56 20.13 32.05
C ILE A 26 -17.03 19.20 30.93
N VAL A 27 -18.33 19.02 30.74
CA VAL A 27 -18.89 18.19 29.65
C VAL A 27 -18.52 18.76 28.28
N GLY A 28 -18.57 20.08 28.10
CA GLY A 28 -18.15 20.76 26.87
C GLY A 28 -16.67 20.54 26.55
N LEU A 29 -15.80 20.61 27.57
CA LEU A 29 -14.37 20.33 27.41
C LEU A 29 -14.09 18.85 27.11
N LEU A 30 -14.82 17.92 27.74
CA LEU A 30 -14.69 16.49 27.48
C LEU A 30 -15.14 16.13 26.06
N LEU A 31 -16.27 16.66 25.60
CA LEU A 31 -16.77 16.42 24.25
C LEU A 31 -15.90 17.10 23.17
N GLY A 32 -15.39 18.31 23.44
CA GLY A 32 -14.51 19.03 22.54
C GLY A 32 -13.09 18.44 22.43
N GLY A 33 -12.55 17.88 23.52
CA GLY A 33 -11.23 17.27 23.55
C GLY A 33 -11.10 15.92 22.83
N LEU A 34 -12.22 15.20 22.65
CA LEU A 34 -12.24 13.85 22.07
C LEU A 34 -12.34 13.79 20.54
N MET A 35 -12.53 14.92 19.84
CA MET A 35 -12.75 14.91 18.39
C MET A 35 -11.48 14.82 17.54
N MET A 36 -10.34 15.37 18.00
CA MET A 36 -9.07 15.30 17.27
C MET A 36 -8.43 13.89 17.14
N PRO A 37 -8.49 12.97 18.12
CA PRO A 37 -7.82 11.67 17.99
C PRO A 37 -8.48 10.70 16.99
N LEU A 38 -9.68 10.99 16.48
CA LEU A 38 -10.40 10.06 15.60
C LEU A 38 -9.86 10.06 14.17
N SER A 39 -9.52 11.22 13.60
CA SER A 39 -8.99 11.31 12.22
C SER A 39 -7.65 10.60 12.09
N LEU A 40 -6.73 10.81 13.04
CA LEU A 40 -5.43 10.13 13.07
C LEU A 40 -5.58 8.61 13.21
N GLN A 41 -6.58 8.14 13.95
CA GLN A 41 -6.86 6.70 14.05
C GLN A 41 -7.38 6.13 12.73
N MET A 42 -8.25 6.86 12.03
CA MET A 42 -8.76 6.45 10.72
C MET A 42 -7.65 6.40 9.66
N ASP A 43 -6.75 7.38 9.61
CA ASP A 43 -5.65 7.38 8.65
C ASP A 43 -4.66 6.24 8.91
N ASN A 44 -4.36 5.97 10.18
CA ASN A 44 -3.55 4.81 10.56
C ASN A 44 -4.24 3.48 10.20
N ALA A 45 -5.57 3.40 10.30
CA ALA A 45 -6.30 2.22 9.87
C ALA A 45 -6.22 2.03 8.35
N ARG A 46 -6.46 3.10 7.57
CA ARG A 46 -6.33 3.09 6.10
C ARG A 46 -4.95 2.64 5.65
N ARG A 47 -3.88 3.16 6.27
CA ARG A 47 -2.50 2.76 5.98
C ARG A 47 -2.28 1.27 6.18
N LYS A 48 -2.67 0.75 7.35
CA LYS A 48 -2.56 -0.68 7.65
C LYS A 48 -3.38 -1.56 6.70
N ASP A 49 -4.55 -1.09 6.30
CA ASP A 49 -5.38 -1.81 5.34
C ASP A 49 -4.74 -1.82 3.95
N THR A 50 -4.13 -0.70 3.52
CA THR A 50 -3.38 -0.65 2.27
C THR A 50 -2.12 -1.53 2.29
N GLU A 51 -1.36 -1.57 3.39
CA GLU A 51 -0.20 -2.48 3.55
C GLU A 51 -0.61 -3.96 3.44
N ARG A 52 -1.75 -4.32 4.04
CA ARG A 52 -2.32 -5.68 3.91
C ARG A 52 -2.75 -5.97 2.48
N THR A 53 -3.41 -5.01 1.83
CA THR A 53 -3.80 -5.13 0.42
C THR A 53 -2.56 -5.33 -0.45
N GLN A 54 -1.53 -4.49 -0.32
CA GLN A 54 -0.27 -4.65 -1.05
C GLN A 54 0.37 -6.02 -0.84
N SER A 55 0.37 -6.52 0.39
CA SER A 55 0.86 -7.88 0.67
C SER A 55 0.08 -8.93 -0.11
N ALA A 56 -1.26 -8.83 -0.16
CA ALA A 56 -2.10 -9.71 -0.97
C ALA A 56 -1.90 -9.54 -2.48
N LEU A 57 -1.62 -8.32 -2.95
CA LEU A 57 -1.29 -8.05 -4.36
C LEU A 57 0.02 -8.72 -4.76
N LEU A 58 1.06 -8.66 -3.93
CA LEU A 58 2.31 -9.37 -4.19
C LEU A 58 2.08 -10.88 -4.27
N GLU A 59 1.24 -11.45 -3.41
CA GLU A 59 0.86 -12.88 -3.50
C GLU A 59 0.18 -13.21 -4.83
N ALA A 60 -0.72 -12.35 -5.33
CA ALA A 60 -1.33 -12.53 -6.64
C ALA A 60 -0.30 -12.42 -7.79
N VAL A 61 0.65 -11.49 -7.69
CA VAL A 61 1.75 -11.33 -8.66
C VAL A 61 2.66 -12.58 -8.67
N TYR A 62 3.02 -13.12 -7.50
CA TYR A 62 3.74 -14.40 -7.41
C TYR A 62 2.91 -15.55 -8.02
N GLY A 63 1.60 -15.60 -7.73
CA GLY A 63 0.69 -16.60 -8.30
C GLY A 63 0.64 -16.54 -9.83
N HIS A 64 0.57 -15.34 -10.40
CA HIS A 64 0.59 -15.13 -11.85
C HIS A 64 1.91 -15.64 -12.48
N ALA A 65 3.04 -15.44 -11.79
CA ALA A 65 4.33 -16.00 -12.22
C ALA A 65 4.32 -17.53 -12.25
N ILE A 66 3.76 -18.16 -11.21
CA ILE A 66 3.66 -19.61 -11.12
C ILE A 66 2.73 -20.18 -12.19
N SER A 67 1.64 -19.49 -12.55
CA SER A 67 0.71 -19.96 -13.58
C SER A 67 1.23 -19.73 -15.00
N ASN A 68 1.83 -18.57 -15.26
CA ASN A 68 2.15 -18.10 -16.60
C ASN A 68 3.65 -18.10 -16.95
N GLY A 69 4.52 -18.42 -15.99
CA GLY A 69 5.98 -18.41 -16.18
C GLY A 69 6.60 -17.01 -16.25
N ARG A 70 5.84 -15.96 -15.94
CA ARG A 70 6.27 -14.56 -16.05
C ARG A 70 5.46 -13.67 -15.11
N LEU A 71 5.97 -12.52 -14.75
CA LEU A 71 5.23 -11.47 -14.07
C LEU A 71 4.20 -10.82 -15.02
N PRO A 72 3.08 -10.30 -14.50
CA PRO A 72 2.07 -9.64 -15.32
C PRO A 72 2.62 -8.34 -15.90
N CYS A 73 2.18 -7.97 -17.10
CA CYS A 73 2.49 -6.67 -17.67
C CYS A 73 1.58 -5.58 -17.07
N PRO A 74 2.04 -4.33 -16.95
CA PRO A 74 1.20 -3.23 -16.49
C PRO A 74 -0.03 -3.01 -17.38
N ASP A 75 -1.08 -2.48 -16.78
CA ASP A 75 -2.25 -1.92 -17.46
C ASP A 75 -1.97 -0.45 -17.78
N ILE A 76 -1.99 -0.06 -19.06
CA ILE A 76 -1.77 1.32 -19.50
C ILE A 76 -3.04 2.00 -20.01
N ASN A 77 -4.16 1.27 -20.06
CA ASN A 77 -5.42 1.73 -20.64
C ASN A 77 -6.56 1.82 -19.59
N ASN A 78 -6.30 1.34 -18.37
CA ASN A 78 -7.18 1.33 -17.21
C ASN A 78 -8.44 0.46 -17.37
N ASP A 79 -8.34 -0.67 -18.10
CA ASP A 79 -9.37 -1.71 -18.19
C ASP A 79 -9.18 -2.87 -17.18
N GLY A 80 -8.07 -2.85 -16.45
CA GLY A 80 -7.68 -3.85 -15.45
C GLY A 80 -6.96 -5.06 -16.03
N MET A 81 -6.75 -5.12 -17.35
CA MET A 81 -6.03 -6.19 -18.02
C MET A 81 -4.58 -5.82 -18.25
N GLU A 82 -3.71 -6.83 -18.29
CA GLU A 82 -2.32 -6.60 -18.66
C GLU A 82 -2.18 -6.26 -20.15
N ASP A 83 -1.40 -5.24 -20.47
CA ASP A 83 -1.20 -4.81 -21.86
C ASP A 83 0.07 -5.42 -22.45
N ARG A 84 -0.13 -6.27 -23.47
CA ARG A 84 0.96 -7.00 -24.14
C ARG A 84 0.88 -6.91 -25.66
N VAL A 85 2.06 -6.86 -26.29
CA VAL A 85 2.21 -6.93 -27.74
C VAL A 85 3.37 -7.87 -28.10
N GLY A 86 3.10 -8.87 -28.94
CA GLY A 86 4.13 -9.82 -29.38
C GLY A 86 4.82 -10.60 -28.25
N GLY A 87 4.14 -10.80 -27.11
CA GLY A 87 4.70 -11.47 -25.94
C GLY A 87 5.49 -10.57 -24.98
N ASN A 88 5.62 -9.27 -25.28
CA ASN A 88 6.27 -8.30 -24.40
C ASN A 88 5.24 -7.34 -23.81
N CYS A 89 5.57 -6.70 -22.69
CA CYS A 89 4.74 -5.63 -22.17
C CYS A 89 4.76 -4.42 -23.12
N VAL A 90 3.62 -3.76 -23.29
CA VAL A 90 3.56 -2.50 -24.06
C VAL A 90 4.35 -1.40 -23.37
N SER A 91 4.33 -1.38 -22.04
CA SER A 91 5.13 -0.52 -21.17
C SER A 91 5.64 -1.32 -19.97
N ALA A 92 6.79 -0.94 -19.41
CA ALA A 92 7.30 -1.52 -18.16
C ALA A 92 6.61 -0.95 -16.91
N PHE A 93 5.95 0.20 -17.06
CA PHE A 93 5.28 0.96 -16.00
C PHE A 93 3.83 1.28 -16.39
N GLY A 94 2.93 1.27 -15.42
CA GLY A 94 1.53 1.62 -15.60
C GLY A 94 0.72 1.39 -14.33
N GLY A 95 -0.56 1.09 -14.49
CA GLY A 95 -1.42 0.59 -13.43
C GLY A 95 -1.18 -0.90 -13.17
N LEU A 96 -1.49 -1.33 -11.96
CA LEU A 96 -1.55 -2.76 -11.65
C LEU A 96 -2.71 -3.41 -12.42
N PRO A 97 -2.52 -4.53 -13.14
CA PRO A 97 -3.59 -5.18 -13.90
C PRO A 97 -4.52 -5.99 -12.98
N TRP A 98 -5.36 -5.30 -12.20
CA TRP A 98 -6.15 -5.87 -11.10
C TRP A 98 -7.13 -6.96 -11.57
N ALA A 99 -7.70 -6.83 -12.76
CA ALA A 99 -8.64 -7.82 -13.30
C ALA A 99 -7.91 -9.09 -13.76
N SER A 100 -6.72 -8.94 -14.36
CA SER A 100 -5.86 -10.09 -14.70
C SER A 100 -5.33 -10.82 -13.46
N LEU A 101 -5.13 -10.11 -12.35
CA LEU A 101 -4.68 -10.68 -11.08
C LEU A 101 -5.81 -11.17 -10.18
N GLY A 102 -7.06 -10.82 -10.50
CA GLY A 102 -8.23 -11.15 -9.65
C GLY A 102 -8.19 -10.44 -8.30
N THR A 103 -7.61 -9.25 -8.22
CA THR A 103 -7.43 -8.48 -6.99
C THR A 103 -8.37 -7.28 -6.94
N GLY A 104 -8.41 -6.60 -5.78
CA GLY A 104 -9.03 -5.28 -5.67
C GLY A 104 -8.26 -4.26 -6.52
N GLN A 105 -8.99 -3.29 -7.09
CA GLN A 105 -8.43 -2.23 -7.92
C GLN A 105 -7.79 -1.11 -7.09
N ASN A 106 -8.34 -0.80 -5.91
CA ASN A 106 -8.04 0.44 -5.20
C ASN A 106 -7.42 0.21 -3.82
N ASP A 107 -6.64 1.19 -3.38
CA ASP A 107 -6.20 1.36 -1.99
C ASP A 107 -7.32 1.87 -1.07
N ALA A 108 -6.99 2.08 0.21
CA ALA A 108 -7.95 2.57 1.21
C ALA A 108 -8.42 4.02 1.00
N TRP A 109 -7.81 4.77 0.07
CA TRP A 109 -8.21 6.12 -0.35
C TRP A 109 -8.96 6.13 -1.69
N GLY A 110 -9.21 4.95 -2.28
CA GLY A 110 -9.93 4.82 -3.53
C GLY A 110 -9.07 5.09 -4.76
N ARG A 111 -7.74 5.04 -4.66
CA ARG A 111 -6.81 5.22 -5.78
C ARG A 111 -6.31 3.87 -6.30
N GLY A 112 -6.07 3.79 -7.61
CA GLY A 112 -5.44 2.63 -8.22
C GLY A 112 -3.97 2.50 -7.80
N PHE A 113 -3.44 1.28 -7.86
CA PHE A 113 -2.03 1.04 -7.60
C PHE A 113 -1.20 1.29 -8.85
N VAL A 114 -0.09 2.01 -8.68
CA VAL A 114 0.96 2.12 -9.69
C VAL A 114 1.78 0.84 -9.65
N TYR A 115 2.16 0.33 -10.82
CA TYR A 115 2.89 -0.91 -10.98
C TYR A 115 4.00 -0.76 -12.01
N ARG A 116 5.15 -1.33 -11.69
CA ARG A 116 6.24 -1.50 -12.64
C ARG A 116 6.83 -2.89 -12.53
N VAL A 117 7.22 -3.43 -13.67
CA VAL A 117 7.88 -4.73 -13.78
C VAL A 117 9.19 -4.60 -14.55
N THR A 118 10.24 -5.31 -14.13
CA THR A 118 11.44 -5.46 -14.94
C THR A 118 11.09 -6.26 -16.20
N PRO A 119 11.33 -5.75 -17.42
CA PRO A 119 10.88 -6.38 -18.66
C PRO A 119 11.31 -7.84 -18.82
N THR A 120 12.52 -8.19 -18.36
CA THR A 120 13.08 -9.56 -18.42
C THR A 120 12.37 -10.58 -17.55
N PHE A 121 11.46 -10.14 -16.67
CA PHE A 121 10.61 -11.04 -15.87
C PHE A 121 9.20 -11.18 -16.43
N ALA A 122 8.80 -10.37 -17.42
CA ALA A 122 7.42 -10.26 -17.91
C ALA A 122 7.26 -10.54 -19.41
N ASP A 123 8.34 -10.87 -20.11
CA ASP A 123 8.34 -11.21 -21.52
C ASP A 123 7.91 -12.67 -21.77
N SER A 124 7.95 -13.10 -23.03
CA SER A 124 7.71 -14.50 -23.44
C SER A 124 9.01 -15.21 -23.86
N THR A 125 10.18 -14.63 -23.59
CA THR A 125 11.47 -15.20 -23.99
C THR A 125 12.01 -16.04 -22.84
N ASP A 126 12.24 -17.33 -23.08
CA ASP A 126 12.65 -18.23 -22.00
C ASP A 126 14.04 -17.86 -21.45
N GLY A 127 14.14 -17.64 -20.14
CA GLY A 127 15.39 -17.37 -19.43
C GLY A 127 16.11 -16.10 -19.85
N THR A 128 15.38 -15.01 -20.17
CA THR A 128 15.96 -13.73 -20.58
C THR A 128 17.08 -13.28 -19.64
N GLY A 129 18.22 -12.90 -20.25
CA GLY A 129 19.41 -12.44 -19.52
C GLY A 129 20.29 -13.56 -18.94
N CYS A 130 19.93 -14.82 -19.18
CA CYS A 130 20.63 -16.00 -18.66
C CYS A 130 21.07 -16.96 -19.77
N THR A 131 22.06 -17.81 -19.47
CA THR A 131 22.57 -18.84 -20.40
C THR A 131 21.78 -20.14 -20.33
N THR A 132 21.04 -20.35 -19.25
CA THR A 132 20.16 -21.50 -19.04
C THR A 132 18.73 -21.02 -19.00
N ALA A 133 17.85 -21.68 -19.74
CA ALA A 133 16.45 -21.33 -19.89
C ALA A 133 15.59 -22.54 -19.56
N THR A 134 14.49 -22.31 -18.85
CA THR A 134 13.44 -23.31 -18.66
C THR A 134 12.30 -23.01 -19.61
N PRO A 135 11.87 -23.96 -20.46
CA PRO A 135 10.82 -23.70 -21.44
C PRO A 135 9.54 -23.15 -20.81
N GLY A 136 9.02 -22.04 -21.35
CA GLY A 136 7.83 -21.36 -20.88
C GLY A 136 8.01 -20.53 -19.60
N VAL A 137 9.24 -20.16 -19.24
CA VAL A 137 9.53 -19.28 -18.08
C VAL A 137 10.44 -18.14 -18.52
N SER A 138 9.96 -16.90 -18.39
CA SER A 138 10.62 -15.67 -18.85
C SER A 138 12.00 -15.44 -18.22
N PHE A 139 12.20 -15.93 -17.00
CA PHE A 139 13.40 -15.70 -16.21
C PHE A 139 14.02 -17.02 -15.70
N SER A 140 15.25 -16.94 -15.20
CA SER A 140 16.04 -18.05 -14.67
C SER A 140 16.70 -17.69 -13.33
N LEU A 141 17.40 -18.64 -12.70
CA LEU A 141 18.04 -18.44 -11.39
C LEU A 141 19.09 -17.29 -11.35
N CYS A 142 19.65 -16.91 -12.50
CA CYS A 142 20.58 -15.79 -12.61
C CYS A 142 19.92 -14.45 -12.97
N SER A 143 18.61 -14.42 -13.21
CA SER A 143 17.92 -13.20 -13.63
C SER A 143 17.92 -12.17 -12.51
N THR A 144 18.29 -10.94 -12.86
CA THR A 144 18.33 -9.79 -11.95
C THR A 144 17.33 -8.73 -12.42
N GLY A 145 16.66 -8.09 -11.46
CA GLY A 145 15.78 -6.97 -11.75
C GLY A 145 16.55 -5.68 -12.10
N ASP A 146 15.82 -4.65 -12.52
CA ASP A 146 16.35 -3.30 -12.79
C ASP A 146 15.81 -2.23 -11.84
N ILE A 147 14.84 -2.58 -10.98
CA ILE A 147 14.18 -1.62 -10.09
C ILE A 147 15.02 -1.39 -8.82
N GLU A 148 15.10 -0.13 -8.42
CA GLU A 148 15.78 0.35 -7.23
C GLU A 148 14.82 1.14 -6.32
N VAL A 149 14.89 0.89 -5.02
CA VAL A 149 14.18 1.66 -3.99
C VAL A 149 15.18 2.41 -3.15
N ARG A 150 14.95 3.71 -2.94
CA ARG A 150 15.80 4.63 -2.18
C ARG A 150 15.04 5.27 -1.02
N ASN A 151 15.77 5.89 -0.11
CA ASN A 151 15.17 6.68 0.99
C ASN A 151 14.80 8.13 0.61
N SER A 152 15.19 8.58 -0.59
CA SER A 152 14.74 9.79 -1.29
C SER A 152 15.16 9.70 -2.76
N ALA A 153 14.66 10.58 -3.63
CA ALA A 153 14.94 10.51 -5.08
C ALA A 153 16.45 10.45 -5.41
N VAL A 154 17.26 11.23 -4.69
CA VAL A 154 18.74 11.26 -4.83
C VAL A 154 19.46 10.65 -3.62
N GLY A 155 18.75 9.80 -2.89
CA GLY A 155 19.16 9.25 -1.61
C GLY A 155 19.96 7.96 -1.67
N GLN A 156 20.06 7.29 -0.53
CA GLN A 156 20.69 5.98 -0.39
C GLN A 156 19.78 4.88 -0.92
N VAL A 157 20.37 3.87 -1.55
CA VAL A 157 19.69 2.67 -2.00
C VAL A 157 19.31 1.80 -0.80
N LEU A 158 18.01 1.54 -0.65
CA LEU A 158 17.43 0.62 0.33
C LEU A 158 17.29 -0.80 -0.22
N ALA A 159 16.94 -0.93 -1.49
CA ALA A 159 16.82 -2.20 -2.20
C ALA A 159 17.13 -2.01 -3.68
N SER A 160 17.70 -3.03 -4.33
CA SER A 160 18.05 -2.98 -5.75
C SER A 160 17.85 -4.33 -6.41
N ASN A 161 17.88 -4.33 -7.75
CA ASN A 161 17.66 -5.51 -8.59
C ASN A 161 16.28 -6.15 -8.37
N LEU A 162 15.25 -5.35 -8.10
CA LEU A 162 13.90 -5.84 -7.81
C LEU A 162 13.16 -6.19 -9.11
N ALA A 163 12.32 -7.24 -9.08
CA ALA A 163 11.65 -7.75 -10.28
C ALA A 163 10.36 -7.00 -10.62
N ALA A 164 9.66 -6.50 -9.61
CA ALA A 164 8.47 -5.66 -9.76
C ALA A 164 8.23 -4.83 -8.50
N ILE A 165 7.40 -3.81 -8.62
CA ILE A 165 7.03 -2.90 -7.54
C ILE A 165 5.59 -2.45 -7.69
N VAL A 166 4.93 -2.26 -6.56
CA VAL A 166 3.56 -1.79 -6.41
C VAL A 166 3.59 -0.58 -5.48
N VAL A 167 3.05 0.54 -5.93
CA VAL A 167 2.95 1.78 -5.16
C VAL A 167 1.48 2.14 -4.95
N SER A 168 1.15 2.42 -3.69
CA SER A 168 -0.06 3.17 -3.33
C SER A 168 0.34 4.61 -3.14
N GLN A 169 -0.32 5.52 -3.84
CA GLN A 169 0.00 6.94 -3.74
C GLN A 169 -0.73 7.69 -2.60
N GLY A 170 -1.31 6.92 -1.67
CA GLY A 170 -1.89 7.41 -0.42
C GLY A 170 -2.93 8.52 -0.58
N ALA A 171 -2.97 9.45 0.38
CA ALA A 171 -4.01 10.47 0.43
C ALA A 171 -3.72 11.64 -0.51
N ASN A 172 -2.45 12.00 -0.69
CA ASN A 172 -2.03 13.27 -1.31
C ASN A 172 -1.62 13.19 -2.79
N ALA A 173 -1.87 12.07 -3.49
CA ALA A 173 -1.42 11.96 -4.87
C ALA A 173 -1.94 12.99 -5.87
N GLY A 174 -1.13 13.22 -6.91
CA GLY A 174 -1.39 14.15 -8.01
C GLY A 174 -0.64 15.46 -7.82
N ALA A 175 -1.31 16.60 -8.04
CA ALA A 175 -0.68 17.93 -8.02
C ALA A 175 -0.15 18.38 -6.63
N ALA A 176 -0.46 17.64 -5.57
CA ALA A 176 0.04 17.89 -4.21
C ALA A 176 1.21 16.97 -3.83
N ALA A 177 1.65 16.10 -4.74
CA ALA A 177 2.77 15.19 -4.52
C ALA A 177 4.07 15.95 -4.31
N ALA A 178 4.81 15.59 -3.27
CA ALA A 178 6.17 16.10 -3.06
C ALA A 178 7.16 15.48 -4.07
N ALA A 179 8.39 16.00 -4.12
CA ALA A 179 9.41 15.52 -5.06
C ALA A 179 9.64 14.00 -4.97
N ASP A 180 9.69 13.45 -3.75
CA ASP A 180 9.86 12.01 -3.52
C ASP A 180 8.64 11.18 -3.95
N GLU A 181 7.43 11.74 -3.93
CA GLU A 181 6.21 11.05 -4.38
C GLU A 181 6.05 11.15 -5.91
N ILE A 182 6.56 12.23 -6.51
CA ILE A 182 6.66 12.36 -7.97
C ILE A 182 7.59 11.29 -8.53
N GLU A 183 8.72 11.03 -7.88
CA GLU A 183 9.66 9.95 -8.24
C GLU A 183 8.94 8.61 -8.37
N ASN A 184 8.01 8.30 -7.46
CA ASN A 184 7.26 7.04 -7.50
C ASN A 184 6.29 6.92 -8.70
N THR A 185 6.16 7.95 -9.54
CA THR A 185 5.21 8.01 -10.65
C THR A 185 5.77 8.51 -11.98
N ASP A 186 7.07 8.70 -12.09
CA ASP A 186 7.70 9.37 -13.24
C ASP A 186 8.11 8.45 -14.40
N ASN A 187 7.73 7.16 -14.33
CA ASN A 187 7.96 6.14 -15.35
C ASN A 187 9.44 5.75 -15.53
N ASP A 188 10.25 5.84 -14.47
CA ASP A 188 11.61 5.27 -14.46
C ASP A 188 11.71 3.99 -13.59
N ALA A 189 12.92 3.58 -13.18
CA ALA A 189 13.15 2.38 -12.38
C ALA A 189 13.52 2.68 -10.91
N ILE A 190 13.43 3.94 -10.49
CA ILE A 190 13.81 4.44 -9.18
C ILE A 190 12.53 4.79 -8.41
N PHE A 191 12.45 4.31 -7.19
CA PHE A 191 11.30 4.53 -6.32
C PHE A 191 11.78 4.97 -4.95
N VAL A 192 10.97 5.75 -4.24
CA VAL A 192 11.25 6.21 -2.88
C VAL A 192 10.36 5.48 -1.89
N SER A 193 10.99 4.92 -0.86
CA SER A 193 10.32 4.45 0.34
C SER A 193 11.02 5.06 1.56
N ARG A 194 10.28 5.84 2.33
CA ARG A 194 10.79 6.48 3.55
C ARG A 194 9.72 6.53 4.64
N THR A 195 10.13 6.94 5.83
CA THR A 195 9.20 7.14 6.94
C THR A 195 8.13 8.18 6.57
N GLN A 196 6.87 7.85 6.87
CA GLN A 196 5.74 8.73 6.62
C GLN A 196 5.94 10.11 7.23
N ALA A 197 5.58 11.13 6.46
CA ALA A 197 5.67 12.53 6.85
C ALA A 197 4.46 13.29 6.33
N ALA A 198 4.40 14.60 6.60
CA ALA A 198 3.31 15.44 6.09
C ALA A 198 3.36 15.59 4.55
N ASP A 199 4.53 15.41 3.97
CA ASP A 199 4.85 15.54 2.54
C ASP A 199 5.12 14.19 1.86
N PHE A 200 4.91 13.08 2.57
CA PHE A 200 5.12 11.74 2.03
C PHE A 200 4.19 10.75 2.69
N ASP A 201 3.21 10.28 1.92
CA ASP A 201 2.28 9.25 2.36
C ASP A 201 2.20 8.01 1.47
N ASP A 202 3.01 7.96 0.41
CA ASP A 202 3.19 6.80 -0.45
C ASP A 202 3.58 5.54 0.34
N LEU A 203 2.99 4.41 -0.07
CA LEU A 203 3.31 3.09 0.45
C LEU A 203 3.85 2.24 -0.70
N VAL A 204 5.02 1.65 -0.51
CA VAL A 204 5.75 0.94 -1.56
C VAL A 204 6.00 -0.50 -1.13
N ALA A 205 5.64 -1.44 -1.99
CA ALA A 205 5.85 -2.87 -1.80
C ALA A 205 6.46 -3.48 -3.07
N TRP A 206 7.39 -4.43 -2.93
CA TRP A 206 8.15 -4.94 -4.07
C TRP A 206 8.33 -6.45 -4.10
N VAL A 207 8.54 -6.97 -5.30
CA VAL A 207 8.84 -8.37 -5.60
C VAL A 207 10.35 -8.57 -5.61
N VAL A 208 10.85 -9.29 -4.61
CA VAL A 208 12.26 -9.66 -4.53
C VAL A 208 12.51 -10.88 -5.42
N PRO A 209 13.48 -10.85 -6.35
CA PRO A 209 13.75 -12.00 -7.24
C PRO A 209 14.03 -13.29 -6.47
N GLY A 210 14.78 -13.24 -5.36
CA GLY A 210 15.08 -14.43 -4.56
C GLY A 210 13.82 -15.13 -4.01
N ILE A 211 12.80 -14.37 -3.59
CA ILE A 211 11.52 -14.93 -3.13
C ILE A 211 10.75 -15.52 -4.30
N LEU A 212 10.68 -14.80 -5.43
CA LEU A 212 10.04 -15.27 -6.65
C LEU A 212 10.65 -16.59 -7.15
N LEU A 213 11.99 -16.62 -7.30
CA LEU A 213 12.74 -17.77 -7.77
C LEU A 213 12.57 -18.97 -6.84
N ASN A 214 12.62 -18.77 -5.52
CA ASN A 214 12.37 -19.84 -4.56
C ASN A 214 10.98 -20.47 -4.74
N ARG A 215 9.94 -19.65 -4.92
CA ARG A 215 8.58 -20.15 -5.16
C ARG A 215 8.47 -20.90 -6.49
N MET A 216 9.16 -20.44 -7.52
CA MET A 216 9.19 -21.12 -8.83
C MET A 216 9.90 -22.48 -8.76
N VAL A 217 10.98 -22.59 -7.98
CA VAL A 217 11.68 -23.87 -7.73
C VAL A 217 10.80 -24.83 -6.92
N VAL A 218 10.18 -24.35 -5.84
CA VAL A 218 9.29 -25.18 -4.98
C VAL A 218 8.09 -25.72 -5.75
N THR A 219 7.60 -24.98 -6.75
CA THR A 219 6.48 -25.39 -7.62
C THR A 219 6.92 -26.22 -8.83
N GLY A 220 8.22 -26.51 -8.98
CA GLY A 220 8.78 -27.28 -10.10
C GLY A 220 8.73 -26.55 -11.44
N ARG A 221 8.52 -25.23 -11.43
CA ARG A 221 8.58 -24.39 -12.63
C ARG A 221 10.00 -24.05 -13.04
N LEU A 222 10.92 -24.00 -12.08
CA LEU A 222 12.36 -23.90 -12.30
C LEU A 222 13.05 -25.15 -11.74
N PRO A 223 14.19 -25.57 -12.32
CA PRO A 223 14.97 -26.71 -11.84
C PRO A 223 15.66 -26.44 -10.50
#